data_AF-A0A1Q5ZVC0-F1
#
_entry.id   AF-A0A1Q5ZVC0-F1
#
_cell.length_a   1.000
_cell.length_b   1.000
_cell.length_c   1.000
_cell.angle_alpha   90.00
_cell.angle_beta   90.00
_cell.angle_gamma   90.00
#
_symmetry.space_group_name_H-M   'P 1'
#
loop_
_entity.id
_entity.type
_entity.pdbx_description
1 polymer ?
#
loop_
_entity_poly.entity_id
_entity_poly.type
_entity_poly.pdbx_seq_one_letter_code
_entity_poly.pdbx_strand_id
1 'polypeptide(L)'
;MEIINYPNKWFRYVAALTGTLIILFNGRPFDLLGALLVPLFYVAFVASFLAALFLVHCTHKVSLSLDVSAPWREDFAVRLCYQICLAIVAPAFIDVVLFYVYFTVQGKNIMSNGFLWVDLPLVSILLTVWNIYYWLHSRVLAVLYKRKEKLEGKTLGG
;
A
#
# COMPACT_ATOMS: atom_id res chain seq x y z
N MET A 1 -4.17 -2.76 -25.73
CA MET A 1 -4.16 -2.50 -24.28
C MET A 1 -2.72 -2.53 -23.81
N GLU A 2 -2.14 -1.39 -23.48
CA GLU A 2 -0.76 -1.37 -22.98
C GLU A 2 -0.75 -1.74 -21.51
N ILE A 3 -0.13 -2.87 -21.19
CA ILE A 3 0.09 -3.32 -19.82
C ILE A 3 1.07 -2.32 -19.18
N ILE A 4 0.57 -1.51 -18.24
CA ILE A 4 1.42 -0.58 -17.50
C ILE A 4 2.36 -1.42 -16.62
N ASN A 5 3.61 -1.54 -17.05
CA ASN A 5 4.62 -2.25 -16.29
C ASN A 5 5.13 -1.33 -15.17
N TYR A 6 4.80 -1.66 -13.92
CA TYR A 6 5.30 -0.96 -12.74
C TYR A 6 6.53 -1.70 -12.19
N PRO A 7 7.77 -1.32 -12.53
CA PRO A 7 8.98 -1.95 -12.00
C PRO A 7 9.19 -1.52 -10.54
N ASN A 8 8.41 -2.09 -9.61
CA ASN A 8 8.30 -1.56 -8.24
C ASN A 8 8.44 -2.61 -7.13
N LYS A 9 9.14 -3.73 -7.39
CA LYS A 9 9.40 -4.72 -6.33
C LYS A 9 10.11 -4.07 -5.14
N TRP A 10 11.19 -3.31 -5.38
CA TRP A 10 11.93 -2.59 -4.35
C TRP A 10 11.07 -1.55 -3.62
N PHE A 11 10.31 -0.75 -4.38
CA PHE A 11 9.46 0.29 -3.82
C PHE A 11 8.39 -0.27 -2.87
N ARG A 12 7.89 -1.48 -3.13
CA ARG A 12 6.97 -2.19 -2.22
C ARG A 12 7.62 -2.58 -0.90
N TYR A 13 8.87 -3.07 -0.93
CA TYR A 13 9.61 -3.39 0.31
C TYR A 13 9.87 -2.13 1.12
N VAL A 14 10.28 -1.04 0.46
CA VAL A 14 10.49 0.26 1.12
C VAL A 14 9.18 0.78 1.72
N ALA A 15 8.07 0.72 0.98
CA ALA A 15 6.76 1.15 1.48
C ALA A 15 6.29 0.32 2.68
N ALA A 16 6.46 -1.01 2.63
CA ALA A 16 6.14 -1.90 3.74
C ALA A 16 7.02 -1.61 4.97
N LEU A 17 8.32 -1.38 4.76
CA LEU A 17 9.26 -1.05 5.84
C LEU A 17 8.90 0.28 6.49
N THR A 18 8.66 1.32 5.69
CA THR A 18 8.27 2.65 6.17
C THR A 18 6.95 2.59 6.92
N GLY A 19 5.95 1.90 6.37
CA GLY A 19 4.65 1.71 7.04
C GLY A 19 4.79 1.01 8.39
N THR A 20 5.64 -0.03 8.45
CA THR A 20 5.93 -0.75 9.69
C THR A 20 6.54 0.14 10.76
N LEU A 21 7.54 0.94 10.41
CA LEU A 21 8.18 1.86 11.35
C LEU A 21 7.19 2.93 11.82
N ILE A 22 6.41 3.50 10.91
CA ILE A 22 5.37 4.49 11.25
C ILE A 22 4.37 3.91 12.26
N ILE A 23 3.91 2.68 12.06
CA ILE A 23 2.95 2.02 12.98
C ILE A 23 3.60 1.70 14.33
N LEU A 24 4.81 1.14 14.35
CA LEU A 24 5.48 0.75 15.60
C LEU A 24 5.82 1.93 16.51
N PHE A 25 6.15 3.09 15.93
CA PHE A 25 6.45 4.31 16.67
C PHE A 25 5.22 5.22 16.81
N ASN A 26 4.05 4.80 16.36
CA ASN A 26 2.83 5.57 16.50
C ASN A 26 2.49 5.78 17.99
N GLY A 27 2.28 7.03 18.39
CA GLY A 27 2.00 7.40 19.78
C GLY A 27 3.17 7.22 20.76
N ARG A 28 4.41 7.02 20.29
CA ARG A 28 5.62 6.88 21.11
C ARG A 28 6.73 7.81 20.63
N PRO A 29 7.65 8.26 21.49
CA PRO A 29 8.83 8.97 21.03
C PRO A 29 9.65 8.05 20.10
N PHE A 30 10.17 8.62 19.03
CA PHE A 30 10.99 7.89 18.06
C PHE A 30 12.36 7.57 18.68
N ASP A 31 12.49 6.39 19.29
CA ASP A 31 13.74 5.87 19.83
C ASP A 31 14.09 4.52 19.21
N LEU A 32 14.67 4.58 18.01
CA LEU A 32 15.04 3.38 17.25
C LEU A 32 16.16 2.59 17.96
N LEU A 33 17.15 3.28 18.53
CA LEU A 33 18.28 2.63 19.17
C LEU A 33 17.84 1.89 20.44
N GLY A 34 16.99 2.50 21.27
CA GLY A 34 16.40 1.83 22.43
C GLY A 34 15.52 0.66 22.02
N ALA A 35 14.72 0.80 20.96
CA ALA A 35 13.86 -0.27 20.47
C ALA A 35 14.65 -1.50 19.97
N LEU A 36 15.80 -1.31 19.32
CA LEU A 36 16.66 -2.40 18.84
C LEU A 36 17.27 -3.24 19.97
N LEU A 37 17.32 -2.73 21.19
CA LEU A 37 17.81 -3.47 22.36
C LEU A 37 16.73 -4.37 23.00
N VAL A 38 15.46 -4.22 22.60
CA VAL A 38 14.33 -4.95 23.19
C VAL A 38 13.99 -6.17 22.34
N PRO A 39 14.13 -7.42 22.85
CA PRO A 39 13.83 -8.62 22.07
C PRO A 39 12.38 -8.67 21.54
N LEU A 40 11.43 -8.17 22.33
CA LEU A 40 10.01 -8.12 21.95
C LEU A 40 9.74 -7.19 20.75
N PHE A 41 10.60 -6.19 20.53
CA PHE A 41 10.50 -5.30 19.37
C PHE A 41 10.63 -6.09 18.06
N TYR A 42 11.55 -7.05 17.98
CA TYR A 42 11.76 -7.84 16.75
C TYR A 42 10.53 -8.68 16.39
N VAL A 43 9.83 -9.23 17.39
CA VAL A 43 8.60 -10.01 17.15
C VAL A 43 7.50 -9.11 16.59
N ALA A 44 7.28 -7.94 17.22
CA ALA A 44 6.31 -6.97 16.73
C ALA A 44 6.69 -6.42 15.36
N PHE A 45 7.97 -6.14 15.14
CA PHE A 45 8.49 -5.65 13.87
C PHE A 45 8.29 -6.64 12.74
N VAL A 46 8.67 -7.90 12.92
CA VAL A 46 8.51 -8.93 11.90
C VAL A 46 7.03 -9.16 11.59
N ALA A 47 6.17 -9.24 12.61
CA ALA A 47 4.73 -9.39 12.41
C ALA A 47 4.14 -8.22 11.61
N SER A 48 4.42 -6.97 12.02
CA SER A 48 3.95 -5.77 11.33
C SER A 48 4.53 -5.63 9.92
N PHE A 49 5.80 -5.99 9.72
CA PHE A 49 6.43 -5.96 8.39
C PHE A 49 5.84 -6.97 7.43
N LEU A 50 5.58 -8.20 7.88
CA LEU A 50 4.94 -9.22 7.08
C LEU A 50 3.50 -8.83 6.72
N ALA A 51 2.75 -8.27 7.68
CA ALA A 51 1.42 -7.73 7.43
C ALA A 51 1.49 -6.60 6.38
N ALA A 52 2.30 -5.57 6.61
CA ALA A 52 2.46 -4.45 5.67
C ALA A 52 2.88 -4.92 4.27
N LEU A 53 3.83 -5.85 4.17
CA LEU A 53 4.28 -6.42 2.90
C LEU A 53 3.14 -7.14 2.17
N PHE A 54 2.36 -7.94 2.91
CA PHE A 54 1.21 -8.65 2.38
C PHE A 54 0.16 -7.67 1.85
N LEU A 55 -0.20 -6.64 2.62
CA LEU A 55 -1.18 -5.63 2.21
C LEU A 55 -0.70 -4.84 0.98
N VAL A 56 0.55 -4.39 0.98
CA VAL A 56 1.17 -3.69 -0.17
C VAL A 56 1.21 -4.59 -1.42
N HIS A 57 1.42 -5.89 -1.25
CA HIS A 57 1.38 -6.85 -2.34
C HIS A 57 -0.05 -7.05 -2.88
N CYS A 58 -1.03 -7.22 -1.99
CA CYS A 58 -2.44 -7.36 -2.33
C CYS A 58 -2.96 -6.14 -3.09
N THR A 59 -2.71 -4.94 -2.57
CA THR A 59 -3.06 -3.68 -3.25
C THR A 59 -2.42 -3.57 -4.63
N HIS A 60 -1.16 -3.95 -4.79
CA HIS A 60 -0.51 -3.98 -6.09
C HIS A 60 -1.20 -4.94 -7.07
N LYS A 61 -1.56 -6.15 -6.62
CA LYS A 61 -2.26 -7.14 -7.46
C LYS A 61 -3.64 -6.65 -7.88
N VAL A 62 -4.39 -6.04 -6.96
CA VAL A 62 -5.68 -5.42 -7.25
C VAL A 62 -5.52 -4.29 -8.26
N SER A 63 -4.56 -3.39 -8.08
CA SER A 63 -4.29 -2.29 -9.02
C SER A 63 -4.01 -2.80 -10.44
N LEU A 64 -3.16 -3.83 -10.58
CA LEU A 64 -2.87 -4.45 -11.88
C LEU A 64 -4.11 -5.12 -12.51
N SER A 65 -4.95 -5.77 -11.70
CA SER A 65 -6.19 -6.36 -12.18
C SER A 65 -7.15 -5.27 -12.69
N LEU A 66 -7.26 -4.16 -11.96
CA LEU A 66 -8.09 -3.02 -12.34
C LEU A 66 -7.53 -2.26 -13.55
N ASP A 67 -6.22 -2.28 -13.80
CA ASP A 67 -5.65 -1.76 -15.05
C ASP A 67 -6.17 -2.47 -16.29
N VAL A 68 -6.50 -3.76 -16.19
CA VAL A 68 -7.04 -4.54 -17.30
C VAL A 68 -8.57 -4.39 -17.39
N SER A 69 -9.27 -4.43 -16.25
CA SER A 69 -10.74 -4.47 -16.25
C SER A 69 -11.43 -3.11 -16.20
N ALA A 70 -10.77 -2.06 -15.68
CA ALA A 70 -11.33 -0.72 -15.50
C ALA A 70 -10.22 0.35 -15.67
N PRO A 71 -9.86 0.71 -16.92
CA PRO A 71 -8.79 1.67 -17.19
C PRO A 71 -9.13 3.07 -16.64
N TRP A 72 -8.13 3.76 -16.10
CA TRP A 72 -8.30 5.13 -15.54
C TRP A 72 -8.89 6.17 -16.51
N ARG A 73 -8.75 5.97 -17.82
CA ARG A 73 -9.22 6.92 -18.85
C ARG A 73 -10.70 6.79 -19.15
N GLU A 74 -11.22 5.57 -19.13
CA GLU A 74 -12.57 5.26 -19.61
C GLU A 74 -13.53 5.19 -18.41
N ASP A 75 -13.10 4.56 -17.31
CA ASP A 75 -13.98 4.19 -16.21
C ASP A 75 -13.50 4.74 -14.85
N PHE A 76 -13.16 6.02 -14.78
CA PHE A 76 -12.56 6.63 -13.58
C PHE A 76 -13.38 6.39 -12.30
N ALA A 77 -14.70 6.60 -12.34
CA ALA A 77 -15.56 6.46 -11.16
C ALA A 77 -15.69 5.01 -10.70
N VAL A 78 -15.89 4.08 -11.65
CA VAL A 78 -15.99 2.65 -11.37
C VAL A 78 -14.68 2.14 -10.80
N ARG A 79 -13.55 2.55 -11.41
CA ARG A 79 -12.23 2.19 -10.91
C ARG A 79 -11.96 2.75 -9.51
N LEU A 80 -12.32 4.00 -9.25
CA LEU A 80 -12.15 4.61 -7.92
C LEU A 80 -12.93 3.83 -6.86
N CYS A 81 -14.17 3.44 -7.17
CA CYS A 81 -14.97 2.60 -6.27
C CYS A 81 -14.28 1.26 -5.99
N TYR A 82 -13.85 0.53 -7.03
CA TYR A 82 -13.12 -0.73 -6.85
C TYR A 82 -11.80 -0.55 -6.11
N GLN A 83 -11.07 0.54 -6.35
CA GLN A 83 -9.82 0.82 -5.66
C GLN A 83 -10.06 1.04 -4.15
N ILE A 84 -11.10 1.79 -3.78
CA ILE A 84 -11.46 2.00 -2.38
C ILE A 84 -11.87 0.66 -1.74
N CYS A 85 -12.77 -0.09 -2.37
CA CYS A 85 -13.27 -1.35 -1.81
C CYS A 85 -12.19 -2.43 -1.73
N LEU A 86 -11.45 -2.66 -2.81
CA LEU A 86 -10.55 -3.82 -2.95
C LEU A 86 -9.09 -3.50 -2.59
N ALA A 87 -8.66 -2.24 -2.65
CA ALA A 87 -7.29 -1.85 -2.34
C ALA A 87 -7.13 -0.98 -1.09
N ILE A 88 -8.23 -0.65 -0.38
CA ILE A 88 -8.18 0.02 0.92
C ILE A 88 -9.00 -0.76 1.95
N VAL A 89 -10.31 -0.89 1.74
CA VAL A 89 -11.22 -1.51 2.72
C VAL A 89 -10.92 -2.99 2.92
N ALA A 90 -10.81 -3.78 1.86
CA ALA A 90 -10.52 -5.21 1.97
C ALA A 90 -9.13 -5.48 2.61
N PRO A 91 -8.04 -4.81 2.20
CA PRO A 91 -6.74 -4.93 2.89
C PRO A 91 -6.79 -4.50 4.35
N ALA A 92 -7.46 -3.40 4.69
CA ALA A 92 -7.62 -2.97 6.08
C ALA A 92 -8.38 -4.01 6.92
N PHE A 93 -9.42 -4.65 6.36
CA PHE A 93 -10.12 -5.75 7.02
C PHE A 93 -9.21 -6.97 7.23
N ILE A 94 -8.38 -7.31 6.24
CA ILE A 94 -7.40 -8.39 6.39
C ILE A 94 -6.39 -8.05 7.50
N ASP A 95 -5.97 -6.79 7.61
CA ASP A 95 -5.08 -6.35 8.68
C ASP A 95 -5.68 -6.57 10.06
N VAL A 96 -6.96 -6.24 10.24
CA VAL A 96 -7.70 -6.53 11.47
C VAL A 96 -7.69 -8.03 11.79
N VAL A 97 -7.91 -8.89 10.80
CA VAL A 97 -7.89 -10.36 11.00
C VAL A 97 -6.48 -10.84 11.38
N LEU A 98 -5.44 -10.35 10.71
CA LEU A 98 -4.05 -10.71 11.02
C LEU A 98 -3.68 -10.33 12.45
N PHE A 99 -3.99 -9.09 12.84
CA PHE A 99 -3.68 -8.61 14.19
C PHE A 99 -4.58 -9.22 15.26
N TYR A 100 -5.82 -9.59 14.93
CA TYR A 100 -6.69 -10.35 15.82
C TYR A 100 -6.07 -11.70 16.19
N VAL A 101 -5.58 -12.45 15.20
CA VAL A 101 -4.88 -13.73 15.42
C VAL A 101 -3.58 -13.49 16.21
N TYR A 102 -2.78 -12.51 15.82
CA TYR A 102 -1.53 -12.16 16.51
C TYR A 102 -1.74 -11.85 18.00
N PHE A 103 -2.73 -11.03 18.34
CA PHE A 103 -3.01 -10.69 19.74
C PHE A 103 -3.60 -11.85 20.52
N THR A 104 -4.43 -12.68 19.88
CA THR A 104 -5.01 -13.86 20.52
C THR A 104 -3.94 -14.87 20.90
N VAL A 105 -2.94 -15.10 20.04
CA VAL A 105 -1.77 -15.96 20.34
C VAL A 105 -0.95 -15.40 21.51
N GLN A 106 -0.93 -14.08 21.71
CA GLN A 106 -0.29 -13.44 22.86
C GLN A 106 -1.16 -13.37 24.11
N GLY A 107 -2.39 -13.91 24.08
CA GLY A 107 -3.36 -13.80 25.18
C GLY A 107 -3.86 -12.37 25.42
N LYS A 108 -3.76 -11.48 24.43
CA LYS A 108 -4.20 -10.09 24.51
C LYS A 108 -5.48 -9.87 23.71
N ASN A 109 -6.29 -8.90 24.12
CA ASN A 109 -7.48 -8.50 23.37
C ASN A 109 -7.16 -7.32 22.43
N ILE A 110 -7.57 -7.44 21.17
CA ILE A 110 -7.38 -6.40 20.15
C ILE A 110 -8.12 -5.09 20.50
N MET A 111 -9.22 -5.16 21.26
CA MET A 111 -9.97 -3.98 21.70
C MET A 111 -9.22 -3.18 22.77
N SER A 112 -8.52 -3.88 23.67
CA SER A 112 -7.83 -3.25 24.79
C SER A 112 -6.45 -2.69 24.41
N ASN A 113 -5.84 -3.20 23.34
CA ASN A 113 -4.50 -2.76 22.91
C ASN A 113 -4.51 -1.47 22.07
N GLY A 114 -5.67 -0.91 21.76
CA GLY A 114 -5.79 0.34 21.00
C GLY A 114 -5.62 0.21 19.48
N PHE A 115 -5.33 -1.00 18.96
CA PHE A 115 -5.07 -1.24 17.53
C PHE A 115 -6.19 -0.69 16.62
N LEU A 116 -7.46 -0.97 16.94
CA LEU A 116 -8.58 -0.51 16.10
C LEU A 116 -8.75 1.01 16.05
N TRP A 117 -8.36 1.71 17.12
CA TRP A 117 -8.58 3.15 17.25
C TRP A 117 -7.37 3.97 16.83
N VAL A 118 -6.18 3.39 16.92
CA VAL A 118 -4.91 4.10 16.74
C VAL A 118 -4.20 3.64 15.47
N ASP A 119 -4.02 2.34 15.28
CA ASP A 119 -3.22 1.80 14.19
C ASP A 119 -4.04 1.57 12.91
N LEU A 120 -5.28 1.08 13.02
CA LEU A 120 -6.13 0.82 11.87
C LEU A 120 -6.43 2.08 11.01
N PRO A 121 -6.73 3.26 11.59
CA PRO A 121 -6.86 4.49 10.80
C PRO A 121 -5.57 4.85 10.08
N LEU A 122 -4.42 4.67 10.74
CA LEU A 122 -3.11 4.96 10.18
C LEU A 122 -2.78 4.00 9.02
N VAL A 123 -3.06 2.71 9.17
CA VAL A 123 -2.94 1.72 8.09
C VAL A 123 -3.81 2.11 6.89
N SER A 124 -5.06 2.51 7.14
CA SER A 124 -5.98 2.95 6.10
C SER A 124 -5.46 4.19 5.35
N ILE A 125 -4.87 5.15 6.06
CA ILE A 125 -4.22 6.33 5.45
C ILE A 125 -3.01 5.91 4.62
N LEU A 126 -2.14 5.04 5.13
CA LEU A 126 -0.97 4.54 4.41
C LEU A 126 -1.36 3.81 3.13
N LEU A 127 -2.39 2.96 3.18
CA LEU A 127 -2.97 2.31 2.00
C LEU A 127 -3.52 3.35 1.01
N THR A 128 -4.21 4.39 1.50
CA THR A 128 -4.72 5.47 0.65
C THR A 128 -3.58 6.19 -0.08
N VAL A 129 -2.52 6.56 0.63
CA VAL A 129 -1.31 7.19 0.05
C VAL A 129 -0.68 6.28 -1.00
N TRP A 130 -0.58 4.98 -0.71
CA TRP A 130 -0.07 3.99 -1.65
C TRP A 130 -0.90 3.88 -2.93
N ASN A 131 -2.22 3.97 -2.81
CA ASN A 131 -3.14 3.97 -3.96
C ASN A 131 -3.04 5.27 -4.77
N ILE A 132 -2.88 6.42 -4.12
CA ILE A 132 -2.63 7.72 -4.78
C ILE A 132 -1.34 7.65 -5.59
N TYR A 133 -0.29 7.00 -5.07
CA TYR A 133 0.95 6.79 -5.83
C TYR A 133 0.71 6.05 -7.15
N TYR A 134 -0.08 4.97 -7.17
CA TYR A 134 -0.42 4.26 -8.42
C TYR A 134 -1.17 5.13 -9.42
N TRP A 135 -2.11 5.94 -8.93
CA TRP A 135 -2.85 6.87 -9.76
C TRP A 135 -1.95 7.95 -10.36
N LEU A 136 -1.07 8.56 -9.58
CA LEU A 136 -0.11 9.55 -10.08
C LEU A 136 0.85 8.93 -11.09
N HIS A 137 1.37 7.74 -10.80
CA HIS A 137 2.28 7.04 -11.71
C HIS A 137 1.61 6.71 -13.05
N SER A 138 0.35 6.25 -13.05
CA SER A 138 -0.39 5.97 -14.29
C SER A 138 -0.61 7.25 -15.12
N ARG A 139 -0.91 8.37 -14.46
CA ARG A 139 -1.03 9.69 -15.12
C ARG A 139 0.27 10.16 -15.76
N VAL A 140 1.38 10.05 -15.05
CA VAL A 140 2.70 10.45 -15.56
C VAL A 140 3.06 9.62 -16.80
N LEU A 141 2.90 8.29 -16.73
CA LEU A 141 3.16 7.42 -17.88
C LEU A 141 2.27 7.75 -19.08
N ALA A 142 0.98 8.01 -18.87
CA ALA A 142 0.08 8.40 -19.94
C ALA A 142 0.49 9.72 -20.62
N VAL A 143 1.06 10.67 -19.88
CA VAL A 143 1.59 11.92 -20.44
C VAL A 143 2.88 11.69 -21.22
N LEU A 144 3.79 10.88 -20.68
CA LEU A 144 5.06 10.56 -21.34
C LEU A 144 4.85 9.82 -22.65
N TYR A 145 3.93 8.85 -22.69
CA TYR A 145 3.59 8.11 -23.90
C TYR A 145 3.03 9.03 -24.99
N LYS A 146 2.07 9.90 -24.62
CA LYS A 146 1.49 10.89 -25.54
C LYS A 146 2.54 11.86 -26.09
N ARG A 147 3.56 12.21 -25.30
CA ARG A 147 4.69 13.04 -25.77
C ARG A 147 5.58 12.29 -26.76
N LYS A 148 5.87 11.02 -26.49
CA LYS A 148 6.70 10.18 -27.37
C LYS A 148 6.05 9.98 -28.74
N GLU A 149 4.77 9.62 -28.78
CA GLU A 149 4.00 9.46 -30.01
C GLU A 149 3.98 10.75 -30.85
N LYS A 150 3.86 11.92 -30.20
CA LYS A 150 3.92 13.23 -30.89
C LYS A 150 5.30 13.54 -31.50
N LEU A 151 6.39 13.03 -30.92
CA LEU A 151 7.75 13.20 -31.42
C LEU A 151 8.03 12.25 -32.60
N GLU A 152 7.58 11.00 -32.50
CA GLU A 152 7.71 9.98 -33.56
C GLU A 152 6.79 10.30 -34.76
N GLY A 153 5.57 10.78 -34.52
CA GLY A 153 4.68 11.23 -35.59
C GLY A 153 5.16 12.50 -36.32
N LYS A 154 6.02 13.30 -35.69
CA LYS A 154 6.67 14.46 -36.34
C LYS A 154 7.89 14.09 -37.19
N THR A 155 8.51 12.94 -36.97
CA THR A 155 9.73 12.51 -37.69
C THR A 155 9.42 11.73 -38.97
N LEU A 156 8.21 11.24 -39.16
CA LEU A 156 7.76 10.54 -40.37
C LEU A 156 7.04 11.45 -41.39
N GLY A 157 6.87 12.74 -41.08
CA GLY A 157 6.14 13.71 -41.92
C GLY A 157 6.95 14.93 -42.34
N GLY A 158 8.28 14.84 -42.35
CA GLY A 158 9.21 15.90 -42.76
C GLY A 158 9.99 15.53 -44.00
#